data_AF-A0A2N6DDL1-F1
#
_entry.id   AF-A0A2N6DDL1-F1
#
_cell.length_a   1.000
_cell.length_b   1.000
_cell.length_c   1.000
_cell.angle_alpha   90.00
_cell.angle_beta   90.00
_cell.angle_gamma   90.00
#
_symmetry.space_group_name_H-M   'P 1'
#
loop_
_entity.id
_entity.type
_entity.pdbx_description
1 polymer ?
#
loop_
_entity_poly.entity_id
_entity_poly.type
_entity_poly.pdbx_seq_one_letter_code
_entity_poly.pdbx_strand_id
1 'polypeptide(L)'
;MEGRTLMTRFSKLIMFAVLVAVLVVTGCSKPPVQEMDNAKAAMKAAQESGAEKCATEEYSRAKAAVAAAEAKMAQAESSDDKGALYDAAKAELLSAIQDFEKAKEIAAERSKMNDKAQAELDSVKKNLNVAANEDGSMYSASYKAAMAKINEAQALIDKCESEKALAVLEQVEIDNGTIQQEIIEGKAAAKKAEAARKAKLRAQMMKAQTEDYKVVKGDNLWNISKAKFMNPFMWPLIYWANKDQIKDPDLIFPNQIFKIRKYFEDDEKAKASDFSKTRGPWSLFDGK
;
A
#
# COMPACT_ATOMS: atom_id res chain seq x y z
N MET A 1 23.25 96.41 73.81
CA MET A 1 22.43 95.21 73.61
C MET A 1 22.65 94.77 72.18
N GLU A 2 22.94 93.48 71.97
CA GLU A 2 22.76 92.73 70.70
C GLU A 2 23.63 93.17 69.51
N GLY A 3 24.39 92.33 68.80
CA GLY A 3 24.52 90.88 68.76
C GLY A 3 24.72 90.44 67.31
N ARG A 4 25.74 89.59 67.07
CA ARG A 4 25.92 88.65 65.93
C ARG A 4 26.15 89.30 64.53
N THR A 5 26.98 88.79 63.61
CA THR A 5 27.42 87.40 63.36
C THR A 5 28.68 87.39 62.48
N LEU A 6 29.61 86.50 62.82
CA LEU A 6 30.81 86.11 62.07
C LEU A 6 30.47 85.12 60.94
N MET A 7 31.38 85.01 59.97
CA MET A 7 31.58 83.91 58.99
C MET A 7 30.52 83.83 57.87
N THR A 8 30.88 83.96 56.60
CA THR A 8 31.53 82.86 55.87
C THR A 8 32.15 83.35 54.55
N ARG A 9 33.49 83.46 54.54
CA ARG A 9 34.31 83.40 53.31
C ARG A 9 34.52 81.92 52.99
N PHE A 10 33.82 81.33 52.03
CA PHE A 10 34.15 80.03 51.39
C PHE A 10 33.06 79.63 50.36
N SER A 11 32.84 80.39 49.28
CA SER A 11 31.75 80.00 48.35
C SER A 11 31.88 80.39 46.87
N LYS A 12 33.07 80.71 46.33
CA LYS A 12 33.22 80.92 44.87
C LYS A 12 34.55 80.45 44.28
N LEU A 13 35.13 79.38 44.82
CA LEU A 13 36.28 78.69 44.20
C LEU A 13 35.91 77.35 43.55
N ILE A 14 34.61 77.10 43.35
CA ILE A 14 34.08 75.85 42.77
C ILE A 14 32.96 76.23 41.78
N MET A 15 33.31 76.93 40.70
CA MET A 15 32.60 76.90 39.42
C MET A 15 33.62 76.35 38.41
N PHE A 16 33.96 75.08 38.58
CA PHE A 16 33.51 74.02 37.67
C PHE A 16 33.92 74.29 36.22
N ALA A 17 35.10 73.75 35.91
CA ALA A 17 35.53 73.37 34.57
C ALA A 17 34.43 72.56 33.88
N VAL A 18 33.64 73.22 33.03
CA VAL A 18 32.65 72.56 32.15
C VAL A 18 32.55 73.39 30.86
N LEU A 19 33.65 73.47 30.11
CA LEU A 19 33.58 73.74 28.69
C LEU A 19 33.69 72.38 28.00
N VAL A 20 32.55 71.69 28.05
CA VAL A 20 32.32 70.38 27.46
C VAL A 20 32.63 70.48 25.98
N ALA A 21 33.72 69.84 25.59
CA ALA A 21 33.89 69.35 24.24
C ALA A 21 32.66 68.51 23.90
N VAL A 22 31.73 69.10 23.13
CA VAL A 22 30.70 68.34 22.42
C VAL A 22 31.42 67.60 21.29
N LEU A 23 32.17 66.56 21.65
CA LEU A 23 32.45 65.45 20.78
C LEU A 23 31.09 64.78 20.57
N VAL A 24 30.47 65.08 19.44
CA VAL A 24 29.43 64.23 18.86
C VAL A 24 30.06 62.85 18.78
N VAL A 25 29.71 61.98 19.72
CA VAL A 25 30.00 60.55 19.62
C VAL A 25 29.13 60.08 18.47
N THR A 26 29.66 60.16 17.25
CA THR A 26 29.17 59.37 16.12
C THR A 26 29.43 57.93 16.53
N GLY A 27 28.47 57.33 17.23
CA GLY A 27 28.47 55.92 17.55
C GLY A 27 28.47 55.19 16.22
N CYS A 28 29.64 54.69 15.80
CA CYS A 28 29.72 53.76 14.69
C CYS A 28 28.97 52.51 15.13
N SER A 29 27.69 52.40 14.77
CA SER A 29 26.92 51.17 14.95
C SER A 29 27.69 50.05 14.27
N LYS A 30 28.06 49.03 15.04
CA LYS A 30 28.87 47.91 14.58
C LYS A 30 27.96 46.89 13.89
N PRO A 31 28.38 46.26 12.77
CA PRO A 31 27.57 45.24 12.13
C PRO A 31 27.24 44.07 13.09
N PRO A 32 26.05 43.44 12.95
CA PRO A 32 25.56 42.39 13.84
C PRO A 32 26.20 41.01 13.52
N VAL A 33 27.53 40.92 13.63
CA VAL A 33 28.31 39.73 13.27
C VAL A 33 27.98 38.55 14.20
N GLN A 34 27.77 38.81 15.50
CA GLN A 34 27.44 37.77 16.47
C GLN A 34 26.09 37.12 16.16
N GLU A 35 25.09 37.92 15.82
CA GLU A 35 23.77 37.44 15.46
C GLU A 35 23.79 36.66 14.14
N MET A 36 24.67 37.04 13.21
CA MET A 36 24.88 36.28 11.97
C MET A 36 25.52 34.91 12.24
N ASP A 37 26.53 34.84 13.12
CA ASP A 37 27.14 33.57 13.51
C ASP A 37 26.14 32.66 14.24
N ASN A 38 25.31 33.24 15.12
CA ASN A 38 24.22 32.53 15.78
C ASN A 38 23.17 32.03 14.78
N ALA A 39 22.79 32.84 13.79
CA ALA A 39 21.86 32.44 12.74
C ALA A 39 22.41 31.28 11.90
N LYS A 40 23.70 31.30 11.56
CA LYS A 40 24.38 30.19 10.87
C LYS A 40 24.42 28.92 11.71
N ALA A 41 24.70 29.05 13.00
CA ALA A 41 24.67 27.91 13.93
C ALA A 41 23.26 27.30 14.04
N ALA A 42 22.23 28.15 14.18
CA ALA A 42 20.83 27.73 14.23
C ALA A 42 20.39 27.08 12.90
N MET A 43 20.78 27.65 11.76
CA MET A 43 20.52 27.06 10.43
C MET A 43 21.13 25.67 10.29
N LYS A 44 22.39 25.50 10.73
CA LYS A 44 23.08 24.20 10.71
C LYS A 44 22.38 23.19 11.61
N ALA A 45 22.02 23.57 12.84
CA ALA A 45 21.30 22.70 13.76
C ALA A 45 19.92 22.29 13.20
N ALA A 46 19.20 23.22 12.57
CA ALA A 46 17.93 22.94 11.90
C ALA A 46 18.13 21.98 10.71
N GLN A 47 19.18 22.15 9.91
CA GLN A 47 19.50 21.25 8.81
C GLN A 47 19.85 19.83 9.30
N GLU A 48 20.66 19.72 10.34
CA GLU A 48 21.02 18.43 10.97
C GLU A 48 19.80 17.71 11.55
N SER A 49 18.77 18.45 11.99
CA SER A 49 17.49 17.88 12.43
C SER A 49 16.54 17.47 11.29
N GLY A 50 16.92 17.70 10.03
CA GLY A 50 16.06 17.41 8.87
C GLY A 50 14.95 18.44 8.64
N ALA A 51 15.04 19.62 9.23
CA ALA A 51 14.03 20.69 9.09
C ALA A 51 13.81 21.15 7.65
N GLU A 52 14.81 20.98 6.77
CA GLU A 52 14.66 21.24 5.33
C GLU A 52 13.55 20.41 4.68
N LYS A 53 13.29 19.20 5.19
CA LYS A 53 12.25 18.31 4.68
C LYS A 53 11.00 18.35 5.53
N CYS A 54 11.17 18.34 6.85
CA CYS A 54 10.07 18.14 7.78
C CYS A 54 9.48 19.45 8.32
N ALA A 55 10.14 20.61 8.15
CA ALA A 55 9.66 21.92 8.58
C ALA A 55 9.93 22.99 7.49
N THR A 56 9.54 22.66 6.25
CA THR A 56 9.84 23.46 5.05
C THR A 56 9.38 24.91 5.17
N GLU A 57 8.21 25.15 5.74
CA GLU A 57 7.65 26.49 5.89
C GLU A 57 8.53 27.36 6.79
N GLU A 58 8.74 26.96 8.05
CA GLU A 58 9.54 27.70 9.02
C GLU A 58 10.99 27.86 8.57
N TYR A 59 11.57 26.79 8.02
CA TYR A 59 12.93 26.81 7.51
C TYR A 59 13.10 27.77 6.33
N SER A 60 12.12 27.86 5.43
CA SER A 60 12.12 28.79 4.30
C SER A 60 11.98 30.25 4.75
N ARG A 61 11.11 30.53 5.73
CA ARG A 61 10.98 31.87 6.34
C ARG A 61 12.27 32.31 7.00
N ALA A 62 12.93 31.42 7.75
CA ALA A 62 14.21 31.70 8.40
C ALA A 62 15.30 32.05 7.36
N LYS A 63 15.42 31.28 6.26
CA LYS A 63 16.34 31.60 5.16
C LYS A 63 16.03 32.96 4.53
N ALA A 64 14.76 33.31 4.34
CA ALA A 64 14.37 34.61 3.80
C ALA A 64 14.76 35.76 4.73
N ALA A 65 14.60 35.60 6.05
CA ALA A 65 15.02 36.58 7.04
C ALA A 65 16.55 36.77 7.08
N VAL A 66 17.34 35.68 6.95
CA VAL A 66 18.81 35.79 6.79
C VAL A 66 19.17 36.60 5.55
N ALA A 67 18.58 36.29 4.39
CA ALA A 67 18.83 37.02 3.15
C ALA A 67 18.42 38.51 3.26
N ALA A 68 17.32 38.80 3.95
CA ALA A 68 16.88 40.16 4.21
C ALA A 68 17.86 40.92 5.14
N ALA A 69 18.45 40.25 6.12
CA ALA A 69 19.49 40.83 6.97
C ALA A 69 20.78 41.12 6.18
N GLU A 70 21.23 40.18 5.34
CA GLU A 70 22.39 40.36 4.48
C GLU A 70 22.22 41.55 3.52
N ALA A 71 21.04 41.67 2.91
CA ALA A 71 20.70 42.81 2.06
C ALA A 71 20.76 44.15 2.80
N LYS A 72 20.25 44.20 4.04
CA LYS A 72 20.32 45.41 4.88
C LYS A 72 21.76 45.76 5.28
N MET A 73 22.59 44.77 5.61
CA MET A 73 24.00 44.98 5.91
C MET A 73 24.78 45.49 4.69
N ALA A 74 24.50 44.98 3.50
CA ALA A 74 25.09 45.47 2.26
C ALA A 74 24.67 46.92 1.95
N GLN A 75 23.38 47.25 2.16
CA GLN A 75 22.90 48.63 2.01
C GLN A 75 23.61 49.59 2.98
N ALA A 76 23.91 49.14 4.20
CA ALA A 76 24.60 49.95 5.21
C ALA A 76 26.01 50.37 4.79
N GLU A 77 26.65 49.66 3.86
CA GLU A 77 27.99 50.04 3.38
C GLU A 77 27.99 51.39 2.64
N SER A 78 26.88 51.70 1.96
CA SER A 78 26.69 52.88 1.11
C SER A 78 25.71 53.93 1.67
N SER A 79 25.12 53.69 2.84
CA SER A 79 24.14 54.57 3.48
C SER A 79 24.77 55.52 4.52
N ASP A 80 24.22 56.71 4.65
CA ASP A 80 24.53 57.67 5.71
C ASP A 80 23.94 57.23 7.07
N ASP A 81 22.89 56.42 7.07
CA ASP A 81 22.24 55.87 8.27
C ASP A 81 22.56 54.38 8.45
N LYS A 82 23.82 54.08 8.74
CA LYS A 82 24.30 52.71 8.97
C LYS A 82 23.68 52.08 10.22
N GLY A 83 23.41 52.90 11.24
CA GLY A 83 22.88 52.45 12.52
C GLY A 83 21.51 51.82 12.39
N ALA A 84 20.56 52.52 11.77
CA ALA A 84 19.22 51.98 11.57
C ALA A 84 19.22 50.70 10.72
N LEU A 85 20.08 50.63 9.70
CA LEU A 85 20.20 49.43 8.86
C LEU A 85 20.81 48.25 9.61
N TYR A 86 21.81 48.45 10.48
CA TYR A 86 22.36 47.39 11.32
C TYR A 86 21.38 46.92 12.40
N ASP A 87 20.62 47.84 13.01
CA ASP A 87 19.58 47.48 13.97
C ASP A 87 18.45 46.68 13.30
N ALA A 88 18.05 47.08 12.09
CA ALA A 88 17.08 46.34 11.31
C ALA A 88 17.61 44.97 10.87
N ALA A 89 18.87 44.87 10.44
CA ALA A 89 19.50 43.59 10.11
C ALA A 89 19.59 42.67 11.35
N LYS A 90 19.91 43.22 12.51
CA LYS A 90 19.92 42.48 13.78
C LYS A 90 18.55 41.93 14.13
N ALA A 91 17.48 42.71 13.95
CA ALA A 91 16.11 42.25 14.18
C ALA A 91 15.72 41.07 13.26
N GLU A 92 16.08 41.14 11.97
CA GLU A 92 15.87 40.05 11.01
C GLU A 92 16.63 38.78 11.41
N LEU A 93 17.88 38.91 11.87
CA LEU A 93 18.69 37.77 12.33
C LEU A 93 18.11 37.12 13.58
N LEU A 94 17.61 37.92 14.53
CA LEU A 94 16.93 37.39 15.70
C LEU A 94 15.64 36.65 15.33
N SER A 95 14.87 37.17 14.36
CA SER A 95 13.71 36.48 13.81
C SER A 95 14.10 35.17 13.11
N ALA A 96 15.18 35.18 12.33
CA ALA A 96 15.70 33.99 11.66
C ALA A 96 16.14 32.90 12.65
N ILE A 97 16.85 33.27 13.71
CA ILE A 97 17.26 32.34 14.78
C ILE A 97 16.04 31.69 15.41
N GLN A 98 15.00 32.48 15.74
CA GLN A 98 13.76 31.95 16.30
C GLN A 98 13.05 30.98 15.35
N ASP A 99 12.96 31.31 14.06
CA ASP A 99 12.33 30.43 13.07
C ASP A 99 13.15 29.16 12.81
N PHE A 100 14.49 29.20 12.85
CA PHE A 100 15.32 28.00 12.76
C PHE A 100 15.16 27.06 13.97
N GLU A 101 15.14 27.59 15.19
CA GLU A 101 14.89 26.76 16.38
C GLU A 101 13.48 26.17 16.36
N LYS A 102 12.46 26.94 15.96
CA LYS A 102 11.10 26.40 15.74
C LYS A 102 11.08 25.31 14.67
N ALA A 103 11.76 25.53 13.55
CA ALA A 103 11.84 24.54 12.47
C ALA A 103 12.48 23.23 12.95
N LYS A 104 13.51 23.31 13.80
CA LYS A 104 14.16 22.16 14.42
C LYS A 104 13.24 21.41 15.38
N GLU A 105 12.50 22.12 16.23
CA GLU A 105 11.51 21.49 17.13
C GLU A 105 10.41 20.78 16.35
N ILE A 106 9.86 21.44 15.32
CA ILE A 106 8.84 20.88 14.43
C ILE A 106 9.39 19.66 13.69
N ALA A 107 10.63 19.71 13.21
CA ALA A 107 11.27 18.60 12.53
C ALA A 107 11.43 17.38 13.45
N ALA A 108 11.82 17.60 14.71
CA ALA A 108 11.96 16.51 15.69
C ALA A 108 10.60 15.84 15.98
N GLU A 109 9.54 16.61 16.17
CA GLU A 109 8.20 16.05 16.41
C GLU A 109 7.63 15.35 15.17
N ARG A 110 7.76 15.97 13.99
CA ARG A 110 7.33 15.34 12.73
C ARG A 110 8.14 14.08 12.42
N SER A 111 9.44 14.03 12.72
CA SER A 111 10.25 12.82 12.55
C SER A 111 9.72 11.67 13.41
N LYS A 112 9.37 11.90 14.68
CA LYS A 112 8.77 10.87 15.54
C LYS A 112 7.43 10.39 14.98
N MET A 113 6.60 11.30 14.46
CA MET A 113 5.35 10.94 13.81
C MET A 113 5.58 10.16 12.51
N ASN A 114 6.65 10.47 11.79
CA ASN A 114 7.02 9.78 10.57
C ASN A 114 7.47 8.34 10.83
N ASP A 115 8.23 8.12 11.90
CA ASP A 115 8.63 6.77 12.33
C ASP A 115 7.41 5.92 12.69
N LYS A 116 6.42 6.53 13.37
CA LYS A 116 5.14 5.86 13.67
C LYS A 116 4.36 5.56 12.39
N ALA A 117 4.23 6.53 11.48
CA ALA A 117 3.54 6.33 10.22
C ALA A 117 4.21 5.25 9.36
N GLN A 118 5.54 5.15 9.38
CA GLN A 118 6.27 4.08 8.70
C GLN A 118 5.99 2.71 9.33
N ALA A 119 5.96 2.62 10.67
CA ALA A 119 5.62 1.38 11.36
C ALA A 119 4.17 0.93 11.05
N GLU A 120 3.22 1.86 11.02
CA GLU A 120 1.83 1.58 10.62
C GLU A 120 1.74 1.16 9.14
N LEU A 121 2.44 1.85 8.24
CA LEU A 121 2.51 1.47 6.84
C LEU A 121 3.01 0.03 6.65
N ASP A 122 4.04 -0.37 7.40
CA ASP A 122 4.58 -1.73 7.35
C ASP A 122 3.60 -2.76 7.92
N SER A 123 2.89 -2.41 8.99
CA SER A 123 1.80 -3.22 9.56
C SER A 123 0.67 -3.44 8.55
N VAL A 124 0.18 -2.36 7.93
CA VAL A 124 -0.87 -2.39 6.91
C VAL A 124 -0.46 -3.23 5.71
N LYS A 125 0.76 -3.04 5.17
CA LYS A 125 1.31 -3.86 4.08
C LYS A 125 1.31 -5.35 4.43
N LYS A 126 1.71 -5.70 5.65
CA LYS A 126 1.73 -7.09 6.14
C LYS A 126 0.31 -7.66 6.20
N ASN A 127 -0.63 -6.92 6.79
CA ASN A 127 -2.03 -7.34 6.91
C ASN A 127 -2.68 -7.55 5.53
N LEU A 128 -2.39 -6.65 4.57
CA LEU A 128 -2.88 -6.75 3.21
C LEU A 128 -2.30 -7.95 2.46
N ASN A 129 -1.00 -8.25 2.64
CA ASN A 129 -0.35 -9.41 2.03
C ASN A 129 -0.92 -10.73 2.54
N VAL A 130 -1.19 -10.83 3.85
CA VAL A 130 -1.84 -12.01 4.45
C VAL A 130 -3.24 -12.23 3.88
N ALA A 131 -3.99 -11.16 3.62
CA ALA A 131 -5.34 -11.26 3.04
C ALA A 131 -5.34 -11.73 1.57
N ALA A 132 -4.25 -11.47 0.84
CA ALA A 132 -4.31 -11.43 -0.62
C ALA A 132 -3.42 -12.46 -1.32
N ASN A 133 -2.30 -12.88 -0.72
CA ASN A 133 -1.17 -13.53 -1.40
C ASN A 133 -0.70 -12.68 -2.63
N GLU A 134 0.26 -13.17 -3.42
CA GLU A 134 0.80 -12.44 -4.58
C GLU A 134 -0.25 -12.17 -5.69
N ASP A 135 -1.38 -12.88 -5.69
CA ASP A 135 -2.41 -12.83 -6.73
C ASP A 135 -3.66 -12.01 -6.38
N GLY A 136 -3.68 -11.34 -5.23
CA GLY A 136 -4.85 -10.58 -4.75
C GLY A 136 -5.44 -9.57 -5.73
N SER A 137 -4.57 -8.89 -6.49
CA SER A 137 -4.96 -7.90 -7.50
C SER A 137 -5.79 -8.48 -8.66
N MET A 138 -5.75 -9.80 -8.85
CA MET A 138 -6.55 -10.49 -9.87
C MET A 138 -8.02 -10.64 -9.46
N TYR A 139 -8.31 -10.64 -8.16
CA TYR A 139 -9.63 -10.97 -7.62
C TYR A 139 -10.36 -9.78 -6.98
N SER A 140 -9.65 -8.71 -6.66
CA SER A 140 -10.23 -7.54 -5.98
C SER A 140 -9.75 -6.22 -6.59
N ALA A 141 -10.71 -5.41 -7.03
CA ALA A 141 -10.45 -4.05 -7.46
C ALA A 141 -10.11 -3.14 -6.26
N SER A 142 -10.74 -3.42 -5.10
CA SER A 142 -10.47 -2.72 -3.85
C SER A 142 -9.04 -2.96 -3.36
N TYR A 143 -8.50 -4.17 -3.53
CA TYR A 143 -7.09 -4.47 -3.23
C TYR A 143 -6.13 -3.64 -4.10
N LYS A 144 -6.44 -3.52 -5.40
CA LYS A 144 -5.64 -2.69 -6.32
C LYS A 144 -5.67 -1.21 -5.90
N ALA A 145 -6.83 -0.71 -5.46
CA ALA A 145 -6.95 0.65 -4.93
C ALA A 145 -6.18 0.83 -3.61
N ALA A 146 -6.23 -0.15 -2.70
CA ALA A 146 -5.47 -0.14 -1.46
C ALA A 146 -3.94 -0.10 -1.70
N MET A 147 -3.43 -0.85 -2.69
CA MET A 147 -2.02 -0.78 -3.07
C MET A 147 -1.61 0.61 -3.60
N ALA A 148 -2.50 1.30 -4.33
CA ALA A 148 -2.25 2.67 -4.74
C ALA A 148 -2.17 3.63 -3.53
N LYS A 149 -3.09 3.47 -2.57
CA LYS A 149 -3.10 4.22 -1.30
C LYS A 149 -1.85 3.95 -0.45
N ILE A 150 -1.35 2.71 -0.42
CA ILE A 150 -0.10 2.35 0.26
C ILE A 150 1.09 3.10 -0.35
N ASN A 151 1.15 3.20 -1.68
CA ASN A 151 2.20 3.97 -2.37
C ASN A 151 2.06 5.47 -2.11
N GLU A 152 0.83 5.98 -2.07
CA GLU A 152 0.54 7.36 -1.69
C GLU A 152 1.00 7.66 -0.25
N ALA A 153 0.67 6.79 0.71
CA ALA A 153 1.10 6.91 2.09
C ALA A 153 2.64 6.91 2.24
N GLN A 154 3.36 6.04 1.51
CA GLN A 154 4.83 6.08 1.48
C GLN A 154 5.36 7.43 0.97
N ALA A 155 4.79 7.95 -0.14
CA ALA A 155 5.20 9.24 -0.68
C ALA A 155 4.91 10.43 0.26
N LEU A 156 3.86 10.33 1.08
CA LEU A 156 3.55 11.30 2.13
C LEU A 156 4.55 11.22 3.29
N ILE A 157 4.92 10.01 3.71
CA ILE A 157 5.96 9.76 4.73
C ILE A 157 7.33 10.29 4.28
N ASP A 158 7.69 10.08 3.01
CA ASP A 158 8.96 10.58 2.45
C ASP A 158 9.03 12.12 2.46
N LYS A 159 7.86 12.78 2.47
CA LYS A 159 7.69 14.24 2.58
C LYS A 159 7.47 14.73 4.02
N CYS A 160 7.56 13.85 5.03
CA CYS A 160 7.27 14.18 6.43
C CYS A 160 5.81 14.68 6.66
N GLU A 161 4.87 14.28 5.80
CA GLU A 161 3.43 14.58 5.92
C GLU A 161 2.69 13.43 6.63
N SER A 162 3.20 13.01 7.79
CA SER A 162 2.79 11.78 8.47
C SER A 162 1.32 11.75 8.87
N GLU A 163 0.71 12.89 9.18
CA GLU A 163 -0.72 12.99 9.51
C GLU A 163 -1.61 12.61 8.30
N LYS A 164 -1.27 13.11 7.11
CA LYS A 164 -1.96 12.74 5.87
C LYS A 164 -1.74 11.26 5.55
N ALA A 165 -0.51 10.76 5.75
CA ALA A 165 -0.19 9.36 5.52
C ALA A 165 -1.03 8.44 6.42
N LEU A 166 -1.15 8.76 7.71
CA LEU A 166 -1.96 7.99 8.66
C LEU A 166 -3.45 7.98 8.28
N ALA A 167 -4.01 9.11 7.81
CA ALA A 167 -5.39 9.15 7.33
C ALA A 167 -5.62 8.27 6.09
N VAL A 168 -4.64 8.20 5.17
CA VAL A 168 -4.71 7.29 4.02
C VAL A 168 -4.64 5.84 4.46
N LEU A 169 -3.79 5.51 5.44
CA LEU A 169 -3.63 4.16 5.98
C LEU A 169 -4.87 3.68 6.73
N GLU A 170 -5.48 4.54 7.53
CA GLU A 170 -6.75 4.25 8.21
C GLU A 170 -7.83 3.86 7.21
N GLN A 171 -7.93 4.56 6.09
CA GLN A 171 -8.89 4.19 5.04
C GLN A 171 -8.58 2.82 4.44
N VAL A 172 -7.31 2.43 4.28
CA VAL A 172 -6.94 1.09 3.81
C VAL A 172 -7.36 0.01 4.82
N GLU A 173 -7.21 0.27 6.11
CA GLU A 173 -7.65 -0.67 7.16
C GLU A 173 -9.17 -0.83 7.21
N ILE A 174 -9.92 0.26 7.04
CA ILE A 174 -11.39 0.22 6.91
C ILE A 174 -11.79 -0.63 5.70
N ASP A 175 -11.11 -0.43 4.56
CA ASP A 175 -11.38 -1.15 3.32
C ASP A 175 -10.94 -2.64 3.41
N ASN A 176 -10.11 -3.02 4.38
CA ASN A 176 -9.53 -4.37 4.49
C ASN A 176 -10.59 -5.48 4.61
N GLY A 177 -11.68 -5.23 5.34
CA GLY A 177 -12.79 -6.19 5.43
C GLY A 177 -13.45 -6.46 4.08
N THR A 178 -13.70 -5.40 3.29
CA THR A 178 -14.25 -5.49 1.94
C THR A 178 -13.28 -6.21 1.00
N ILE A 179 -11.99 -5.89 1.09
CA ILE A 179 -10.93 -6.52 0.30
C ILE A 179 -10.89 -8.04 0.54
N GLN A 180 -10.94 -8.46 1.81
CA GLN A 180 -10.98 -9.89 2.15
C GLN A 180 -12.19 -10.58 1.54
N GLN A 181 -13.37 -9.96 1.63
CA GLN A 181 -14.60 -10.52 1.08
C GLN A 181 -14.53 -10.66 -0.45
N GLU A 182 -14.10 -9.61 -1.15
CA GLU A 182 -13.93 -9.66 -2.62
C GLU A 182 -12.95 -10.75 -3.05
N ILE A 183 -11.83 -10.92 -2.34
CA ILE A 183 -10.83 -11.95 -2.66
C ILE A 183 -11.39 -13.36 -2.44
N ILE A 184 -12.10 -13.59 -1.34
CA ILE A 184 -12.74 -14.90 -1.06
C ILE A 184 -13.75 -15.24 -2.17
N GLU A 185 -14.61 -14.29 -2.51
CA GLU A 185 -15.63 -14.46 -3.55
C GLU A 185 -15.00 -14.64 -4.93
N GLY A 186 -13.99 -13.84 -5.27
CA GLY A 186 -13.27 -13.93 -6.54
C GLY A 186 -12.54 -15.27 -6.69
N LYS A 187 -11.86 -15.77 -5.65
CA LYS A 187 -11.22 -17.09 -5.66
C LYS A 187 -12.24 -18.23 -5.77
N ALA A 188 -13.37 -18.13 -5.07
CA ALA A 188 -14.45 -19.10 -5.18
C ALA A 188 -15.08 -19.11 -6.59
N ALA A 189 -15.32 -17.94 -7.17
CA ALA A 189 -15.83 -17.79 -8.53
C ALA A 189 -14.85 -18.36 -9.57
N ALA A 190 -13.55 -18.08 -9.44
CA ALA A 190 -12.51 -18.62 -10.33
C ALA A 190 -12.47 -20.15 -10.28
N LYS A 191 -12.47 -20.74 -9.08
CA LYS A 191 -12.51 -22.20 -8.90
C LYS A 191 -13.77 -22.82 -9.50
N LYS A 192 -14.94 -22.18 -9.31
CA LYS A 192 -16.21 -22.62 -9.90
C LYS A 192 -16.18 -22.54 -11.43
N ALA A 193 -15.62 -21.46 -11.99
CA ALA A 193 -15.48 -21.29 -13.44
C ALA A 193 -14.55 -22.34 -14.05
N GLU A 194 -13.43 -22.64 -13.39
CA GLU A 194 -12.51 -23.70 -13.82
C GLU A 194 -13.19 -25.08 -13.80
N ALA A 195 -13.90 -25.41 -12.72
CA ALA A 195 -14.66 -26.65 -12.61
C ALA A 195 -15.74 -26.76 -13.69
N ALA A 196 -16.47 -25.67 -13.96
CA ALA A 196 -17.48 -25.63 -15.03
C ALA A 196 -16.85 -25.81 -16.42
N ARG A 197 -15.68 -25.20 -16.68
CA ARG A 197 -14.93 -25.39 -17.93
C ARG A 197 -14.49 -26.84 -18.11
N LYS A 198 -13.93 -27.45 -17.07
CA LYS A 198 -13.53 -28.87 -17.06
C LYS A 198 -14.73 -29.80 -17.29
N ALA A 199 -15.85 -29.55 -16.61
CA ALA A 199 -17.08 -30.31 -16.80
C ALA A 199 -17.63 -30.19 -18.23
N LYS A 200 -17.63 -28.97 -18.80
CA LYS A 200 -18.05 -28.73 -20.19
C LYS A 200 -17.14 -29.45 -21.18
N LEU A 201 -15.83 -29.41 -20.98
CA LEU A 201 -14.86 -30.11 -21.82
C LEU A 201 -15.08 -31.63 -21.75
N ARG A 202 -15.24 -32.19 -20.55
CA ARG A 202 -15.57 -33.61 -20.35
C ARG A 202 -16.86 -34.00 -21.08
N ALA A 203 -17.92 -33.19 -20.96
CA ALA A 203 -19.18 -33.44 -21.66
C ALA A 203 -19.03 -33.39 -23.18
N GLN A 204 -18.24 -32.45 -23.72
CA GLN A 204 -17.95 -32.36 -25.15
C GLN A 204 -17.13 -33.55 -25.65
N MET A 205 -16.09 -33.96 -24.91
CA MET A 205 -15.30 -35.16 -25.23
C MET A 205 -16.17 -36.41 -25.21
N MET A 206 -16.97 -36.61 -24.16
CA MET A 206 -17.91 -37.74 -24.06
C MET A 206 -18.88 -37.77 -25.24
N LYS A 207 -19.42 -36.62 -25.65
CA LYS A 207 -20.32 -36.53 -26.82
C LYS A 207 -19.59 -36.87 -28.13
N ALA A 208 -18.43 -36.28 -28.37
CA ALA A 208 -17.64 -36.50 -29.60
C ALA A 208 -17.15 -37.95 -29.73
N GLN A 209 -17.00 -38.65 -28.61
CA GLN A 209 -16.50 -40.01 -28.55
C GLN A 209 -17.61 -41.05 -28.40
N THR A 210 -18.89 -40.66 -28.52
CA THR A 210 -20.00 -41.61 -28.55
C THR A 210 -20.36 -41.93 -29.99
N GLU A 211 -20.43 -43.21 -30.34
CA GLU A 211 -20.95 -43.69 -31.62
C GLU A 211 -22.24 -44.49 -31.43
N ASP A 212 -23.12 -44.42 -32.42
CA ASP A 212 -24.32 -45.24 -32.47
C ASP A 212 -23.99 -46.58 -33.11
N TYR A 213 -24.24 -47.67 -32.39
CA TYR A 213 -24.04 -49.04 -32.84
C TYR A 213 -25.38 -49.74 -33.03
N LYS A 214 -25.63 -50.22 -34.25
CA LYS A 214 -26.82 -50.99 -34.56
C LYS A 214 -26.57 -52.47 -34.29
N VAL A 215 -27.32 -53.03 -33.34
CA VAL A 215 -27.26 -54.45 -32.97
C VAL A 215 -27.67 -55.32 -34.15
N VAL A 216 -26.85 -56.32 -34.49
CA VAL A 216 -27.13 -57.30 -35.54
C VAL A 216 -27.49 -58.66 -34.95
N LYS A 217 -28.08 -59.54 -35.77
CA LYS A 217 -28.48 -60.88 -35.33
C LYS A 217 -27.24 -61.67 -34.89
N GLY A 218 -27.28 -62.18 -33.65
CA GLY A 218 -26.19 -62.95 -33.03
C GLY A 218 -25.29 -62.14 -32.10
N ASP A 219 -25.52 -60.82 -31.98
CA ASP A 219 -24.83 -59.99 -31.01
C ASP A 219 -25.27 -60.28 -29.58
N ASN A 220 -24.33 -60.14 -28.65
CA ASN A 220 -24.57 -60.01 -27.23
C ASN A 220 -23.62 -58.93 -26.68
N LEU A 221 -23.92 -58.37 -25.51
CA LEU A 221 -23.12 -57.25 -24.96
C LEU A 221 -21.64 -57.63 -24.77
N TRP A 222 -21.34 -58.89 -24.47
CA TRP A 222 -19.98 -59.42 -24.33
C TRP A 222 -19.18 -59.36 -25.63
N ASN A 223 -19.76 -59.84 -26.74
CA ASN A 223 -19.13 -59.85 -28.05
C ASN A 223 -18.99 -58.44 -28.63
N ILE A 224 -20.01 -57.59 -28.44
CA ILE A 224 -19.92 -56.17 -28.83
C ILE A 224 -18.78 -55.49 -28.06
N SER A 225 -18.69 -55.72 -26.74
CA SER A 225 -17.61 -55.19 -25.90
C SER A 225 -16.23 -55.69 -26.34
N LYS A 226 -16.10 -56.97 -26.66
CA LYS A 226 -14.86 -57.55 -27.18
C LYS A 226 -14.43 -56.86 -28.48
N ALA A 227 -15.37 -56.60 -29.39
CA ALA A 227 -15.09 -55.96 -30.67
C ALA A 227 -14.76 -54.45 -30.51
N LYS A 228 -15.46 -53.75 -29.63
CA LYS A 228 -15.33 -52.28 -29.47
C LYS A 228 -14.21 -51.86 -28.53
N PHE A 229 -13.98 -52.60 -27.46
CA PHE A 229 -13.04 -52.24 -26.39
C PHE A 229 -11.85 -53.19 -26.28
N MET A 230 -11.78 -54.21 -27.14
CA MET A 230 -10.79 -55.30 -27.05
C MET A 230 -10.81 -56.04 -25.70
N ASN A 231 -11.84 -55.81 -24.88
CA ASN A 231 -12.01 -56.39 -23.56
C ASN A 231 -13.48 -56.76 -23.38
N PRO A 232 -13.81 -58.06 -23.30
CA PRO A 232 -15.18 -58.49 -23.13
C PRO A 232 -15.78 -58.12 -21.77
N PHE A 233 -14.98 -58.01 -20.71
CA PHE A 233 -15.45 -57.66 -19.35
C PHE A 233 -15.95 -56.21 -19.25
N MET A 234 -15.84 -55.42 -20.32
CA MET A 234 -16.31 -54.04 -20.40
C MET A 234 -17.76 -53.92 -20.89
N TRP A 235 -18.45 -55.04 -21.13
CA TRP A 235 -19.86 -55.02 -21.54
C TRP A 235 -20.79 -54.25 -20.60
N PRO A 236 -20.55 -54.15 -19.27
CA PRO A 236 -21.38 -53.33 -18.40
C PRO A 236 -21.36 -51.86 -18.79
N LEU A 237 -20.31 -51.36 -19.44
CA LEU A 237 -20.25 -49.98 -19.92
C LEU A 237 -21.30 -49.71 -21.00
N ILE A 238 -21.56 -50.69 -21.88
CA ILE A 238 -22.60 -50.60 -22.92
C ILE A 238 -23.98 -50.65 -22.25
N TYR A 239 -24.17 -51.58 -21.31
CA TYR A 239 -25.41 -51.69 -20.54
C TYR A 239 -25.73 -50.40 -19.77
N TRP A 240 -24.76 -49.87 -19.01
CA TRP A 240 -24.95 -48.69 -18.17
C TRP A 240 -25.26 -47.43 -18.97
N ALA A 241 -24.68 -47.29 -20.16
CA ALA A 241 -24.96 -46.18 -21.06
C ALA A 241 -26.35 -46.25 -21.72
N ASN A 242 -26.99 -47.42 -21.74
CA ASN A 242 -28.25 -47.69 -22.45
C ASN A 242 -29.31 -48.37 -21.56
N LYS A 243 -29.27 -48.19 -20.24
CA LYS A 243 -30.20 -48.83 -19.27
C LYS A 243 -31.67 -48.48 -19.51
N ASP A 244 -31.93 -47.35 -20.12
CA ASP A 244 -33.26 -46.93 -20.55
C ASP A 244 -33.84 -47.89 -21.61
N GLN A 245 -32.97 -48.39 -22.51
CA GLN A 245 -33.31 -49.29 -23.62
C GLN A 245 -33.12 -50.78 -23.30
N ILE A 246 -32.19 -51.12 -22.43
CA ILE A 246 -31.85 -52.51 -22.08
C ILE A 246 -32.45 -52.85 -20.72
N LYS A 247 -33.56 -53.61 -20.71
CA LYS A 247 -34.21 -54.04 -19.47
C LYS A 247 -33.49 -55.21 -18.80
N ASP A 248 -33.00 -56.14 -19.60
CA ASP A 248 -32.17 -57.25 -19.17
C ASP A 248 -30.85 -57.22 -19.99
N PRO A 249 -29.68 -57.11 -19.34
CA PRO A 249 -28.39 -57.18 -20.03
C PRO A 249 -28.18 -58.43 -20.88
N ASP A 250 -28.87 -59.51 -20.55
CA ASP A 250 -28.75 -60.81 -21.21
C ASP A 250 -29.68 -60.90 -22.44
N LEU A 251 -30.61 -59.96 -22.59
CA LEU A 251 -31.62 -59.95 -23.65
C LEU A 251 -31.60 -58.64 -24.47
N ILE A 252 -30.85 -58.67 -25.57
CA ILE A 252 -30.83 -57.60 -26.58
C ILE A 252 -31.37 -58.11 -27.92
N PHE A 253 -31.91 -57.21 -28.73
CA PHE A 253 -32.63 -57.53 -29.98
C PHE A 253 -32.00 -56.86 -31.20
N PRO A 254 -32.07 -57.49 -32.40
CA PRO A 254 -31.61 -56.89 -33.63
C PRO A 254 -32.29 -55.54 -33.94
N ASN A 255 -31.55 -54.63 -34.58
CA ASN A 255 -31.94 -53.25 -34.90
C ASN A 255 -32.06 -52.28 -33.73
N GLN A 256 -31.80 -52.69 -32.48
CA GLN A 256 -31.58 -51.73 -31.40
C GLN A 256 -30.34 -50.87 -31.69
N ILE A 257 -30.40 -49.59 -31.32
CA ILE A 257 -29.30 -48.65 -31.52
C ILE A 257 -28.73 -48.29 -30.14
N PHE A 258 -27.53 -48.77 -29.86
CA PHE A 258 -26.84 -48.50 -28.61
C PHE A 258 -25.82 -47.39 -28.77
N LYS A 259 -25.80 -46.49 -27.80
CA LYS A 259 -24.75 -45.48 -27.66
C LYS A 259 -23.52 -46.14 -27.04
N ILE A 260 -22.42 -46.19 -27.79
CA ILE A 260 -21.15 -46.77 -27.36
C ILE A 260 -20.13 -45.64 -27.25
N ARG A 261 -19.66 -45.36 -26.03
CA ARG A 261 -18.56 -44.41 -25.81
C ARG A 261 -17.24 -45.10 -26.16
N LYS A 262 -16.32 -44.38 -26.82
CA LYS A 262 -15.00 -44.90 -27.24
C LYS A 262 -13.96 -44.84 -26.14
N TYR A 263 -14.12 -43.92 -25.18
CA TYR A 263 -13.19 -43.74 -24.08
C TYR A 263 -13.92 -43.75 -22.74
N PHE A 264 -13.22 -44.27 -21.74
CA PHE A 264 -13.68 -44.39 -20.37
C PHE A 264 -12.50 -44.12 -19.44
N GLU A 265 -12.80 -43.54 -18.28
CA GLU A 265 -11.81 -43.41 -17.21
C GLU A 265 -11.44 -44.79 -16.65
N ASP A 266 -10.27 -44.90 -16.06
CA ASP A 266 -9.78 -46.19 -15.55
C ASP A 266 -10.60 -46.71 -14.37
N ASP A 267 -11.18 -45.82 -13.56
CA ASP A 267 -12.10 -46.21 -12.48
C ASP A 267 -13.42 -46.79 -13.03
N GLU A 268 -13.95 -46.23 -14.12
CA GLU A 268 -15.14 -46.76 -14.80
C GLU A 268 -14.86 -48.15 -15.39
N LYS A 269 -13.69 -48.33 -16.02
CA LYS A 269 -13.27 -49.64 -16.55
C LYS A 269 -13.11 -50.68 -15.43
N ALA A 270 -12.50 -50.29 -14.31
CA ALA A 270 -12.32 -51.19 -13.17
C ALA A 270 -13.67 -51.65 -12.59
N LYS A 271 -14.61 -50.71 -12.39
CA LYS A 271 -15.98 -51.02 -11.94
C LYS A 271 -16.71 -51.94 -12.92
N ALA A 272 -16.59 -51.69 -14.22
CA ALA A 272 -17.21 -52.53 -15.24
C ALA A 272 -16.63 -53.95 -15.22
N SER A 273 -15.30 -54.06 -15.16
CA SER A 273 -14.65 -55.36 -15.04
C SER A 273 -15.06 -56.09 -13.76
N ASP A 274 -15.16 -55.40 -12.63
CA ASP A 274 -15.56 -56.00 -11.36
C ASP A 274 -17.01 -56.49 -11.43
N PHE A 275 -17.94 -55.61 -11.85
CA PHE A 275 -19.35 -55.97 -12.04
C PHE A 275 -19.53 -57.17 -12.96
N SER A 276 -18.79 -57.22 -14.08
CA SER A 276 -18.84 -58.36 -15.00
C SER A 276 -18.41 -59.67 -14.34
N LYS A 277 -17.53 -59.64 -13.33
CA LYS A 277 -17.02 -60.82 -12.64
C LYS A 277 -17.91 -61.22 -11.46
N THR A 278 -18.62 -60.25 -10.86
CA THR A 278 -19.31 -60.43 -9.57
C THR A 278 -20.84 -60.47 -9.67
N ARG A 279 -21.46 -60.13 -10.82
CA ARG A 279 -22.93 -60.01 -10.95
C ARG A 279 -23.77 -61.29 -10.78
N GLY A 280 -23.15 -62.44 -10.53
CA GLY A 280 -23.83 -63.74 -10.42
C GLY A 280 -24.08 -64.44 -11.77
N PRO A 281 -24.74 -65.61 -11.76
CA PRO A 281 -25.00 -66.40 -12.96
C PRO A 281 -25.90 -65.66 -13.96
N TRP A 282 -25.68 -65.91 -15.25
CA TRP A 282 -26.50 -65.39 -16.34
C TRP A 282 -27.97 -65.78 -16.12
N SER A 283 -28.88 -64.84 -16.32
CA SER A 283 -30.31 -65.11 -16.24
C SER A 283 -30.70 -66.03 -17.38
N LEU A 284 -31.04 -67.28 -17.09
CA LEU A 284 -31.57 -68.25 -18.07
C LEU A 284 -33.07 -67.99 -18.31
N PHE A 285 -33.50 -66.73 -18.41
CA PHE A 285 -34.89 -66.40 -18.69
C PHE A 285 -35.17 -66.66 -20.17
N ASP A 286 -35.74 -67.81 -20.46
CA ASP A 286 -36.01 -68.38 -21.79
C ASP A 286 -37.21 -67.75 -22.50
N GLY A 287 -37.61 -66.54 -22.09
CA GLY A 287 -38.44 -65.61 -22.87
C GLY A 287 -39.70 -66.19 -23.49
N LYS A 288 -40.29 -67.22 -22.88
CA LYS A 288 -41.54 -67.87 -23.28
C LYS A 288 -42.64 -67.58 -22.29
#